data_AF-A0A7R9MTH6-F1
#
_entry.id   AF-A0A7R9MTH6-F1
#
_cell.length_a   1.000
_cell.length_b   1.000
_cell.length_c   1.000
_cell.angle_alpha   90.00
_cell.angle_beta   90.00
_cell.angle_gamma   90.00
#
_symmetry.space_group_name_H-M   'P 1'
#
loop_
_entity.id
_entity.type
_entity.pdbx_description
1 polymer ?
#
loop_
_entity_poly.entity_id
_entity_poly.type
_entity_poly.pdbx_seq_one_letter_code
_entity_poly.pdbx_strand_id
1 'polypeptide(L)' 'ALRTQSCVSWDIEYLKLNKLNPVPSDIAIARAHPCKPIAQLAAEIGLTSGEYEPYGAFKAKISKPVPQFNKNSVRGKYV' A
#
# COMPACT_ATOMS: atom_id res chain seq x y z
N ALA A 1 -28.92 -13.42 4.54
CA ALA A 1 -28.02 -13.16 5.68
C ALA A 1 -27.04 -12.06 5.28
N LEU A 2 -27.12 -10.90 5.93
CA LEU A 2 -26.28 -9.74 5.62
C LEU A 2 -24.90 -9.96 6.26
N ARG A 3 -23.85 -10.07 5.43
CA ARG A 3 -22.46 -10.07 5.91
C ARG A 3 -22.13 -8.65 6.37
N THR A 4 -22.11 -8.43 7.68
CA THR A 4 -21.46 -7.28 8.32
C THR A 4 -19.98 -7.31 7.96
N GLN A 5 -19.54 -6.46 7.03
CA GLN A 5 -18.11 -6.29 6.78
C GLN A 5 -17.53 -5.43 7.90
N SER A 6 -16.65 -6.03 8.68
CA SER A 6 -15.81 -5.40 9.70
C SER A 6 -14.92 -4.32 9.09
N CYS A 7 -14.46 -3.39 9.91
CA CYS A 7 -13.34 -2.52 9.54
C CYS A 7 -12.19 -3.37 8.97
N VAL A 8 -11.66 -2.96 7.82
CA VAL A 8 -10.60 -3.73 7.17
C VAL A 8 -9.30 -3.38 7.88
N SER A 9 -8.74 -4.35 8.60
CA SER A 9 -7.38 -4.24 9.12
C SER A 9 -6.43 -4.62 7.98
N TRP A 10 -5.60 -3.68 7.53
CA TRP A 10 -4.52 -4.00 6.59
C TRP A 10 -3.42 -4.76 7.34
N ASP A 11 -2.94 -5.85 6.75
CA ASP A 11 -1.86 -6.66 7.33
C ASP A 11 -0.54 -6.24 6.69
N ILE A 12 -0.06 -5.05 7.06
CA ILE A 12 1.12 -4.43 6.46
C ILE A 12 2.38 -4.79 7.25
N GLU A 13 3.33 -5.42 6.57
CA GLU A 13 4.67 -5.65 7.12
C GLU A 13 5.55 -4.40 6.92
N TYR A 14 5.97 -3.74 8.00
CA TYR A 14 6.84 -2.56 7.89
C TYR A 14 8.31 -2.96 7.70
N LEU A 15 8.97 -2.37 6.70
CA LEU A 15 10.40 -2.56 6.46
C LEU A 15 11.23 -1.90 7.56
N LYS A 16 12.31 -2.57 7.99
CA LYS A 16 13.23 -2.06 9.01
C LYS A 16 13.94 -0.79 8.51
N LEU A 17 13.89 0.27 9.31
CA LEU A 17 14.60 1.53 9.02
C LEU A 17 16.08 1.43 9.44
N ASN A 18 16.98 1.82 8.55
CA ASN A 18 18.40 2.00 8.84
C ASN A 18 18.72 3.48 8.92
N LYS A 19 18.98 4.00 10.11
CA LYS A 19 19.28 5.42 10.35
C LYS A 19 20.80 5.62 10.36
N LEU A 20 21.27 6.54 9.54
CA LEU A 20 22.69 6.89 9.43
C LEU A 20 22.93 8.29 10.02
N ASN A 21 24.09 8.47 10.66
CA ASN A 21 24.55 9.75 11.16
C ASN A 21 26.01 9.97 10.70
N PRO A 22 26.32 11.06 9.97
CA PRO A 22 25.41 12.14 9.57
C PRO A 22 24.33 11.68 8.56
N VAL A 23 23.22 12.42 8.50
CA VAL A 23 22.12 12.12 7.57
C VAL A 23 22.61 12.39 6.13
N PRO A 24 22.53 11.40 5.22
CA PRO A 24 22.94 11.58 3.84
C PRO A 24 21.90 12.38 3.03
N SER A 25 22.25 12.74 1.79
CA SER A 25 21.31 13.42 0.87
C SER A 25 20.08 12.57 0.53
N ASP A 26 18.95 13.22 0.22
CA ASP A 26 17.68 12.54 -0.10
C ASP A 26 17.80 11.51 -1.22
N ILE A 27 18.56 11.82 -2.27
CA ILE A 27 18.78 10.89 -3.39
C ILE A 27 19.58 9.65 -2.97
N ALA A 28 20.53 9.81 -2.03
CA ALA A 28 21.28 8.69 -1.48
C ALA A 28 20.37 7.81 -0.62
N ILE A 29 19.47 8.40 0.17
CA ILE A 29 18.47 7.67 0.97
C ILE A 29 17.53 6.88 0.05
N ALA A 30 16.97 7.52 -0.99
CA ALA A 30 16.04 6.89 -1.92
C ALA A 30 16.69 5.71 -2.67
N ARG A 31 17.96 5.85 -3.09
CA ARG A 31 18.70 4.78 -3.78
C ARG A 31 19.10 3.63 -2.87
N ALA A 32 19.34 3.89 -1.59
CA ALA A 32 19.71 2.87 -0.62
C ALA A 32 18.50 2.10 -0.06
N HIS A 33 17.28 2.59 -0.28
CA HIS A 33 16.08 2.00 0.29
C HIS A 33 15.73 0.65 -0.37
N PRO A 34 15.57 -0.44 0.40
CA PRO A 34 15.10 -1.71 -0.12
C PRO A 34 13.59 -1.67 -0.33
N CYS A 35 13.13 -1.18 -1.49
CA CYS A 35 11.70 -1.08 -1.82
C CYS A 35 11.00 -2.45 -1.76
N LYS A 36 9.80 -2.48 -1.18
CA LYS A 36 8.92 -3.65 -1.23
C LYS A 36 8.32 -3.80 -2.65
N PRO A 37 8.27 -5.01 -3.24
CA PRO A 37 7.57 -5.25 -4.51
C PRO A 37 6.10 -4.83 -4.43
N ILE A 38 5.59 -4.21 -5.49
CA ILE A 38 4.21 -3.69 -5.52
C ILE A 38 3.17 -4.81 -5.33
N ALA A 39 3.47 -6.02 -5.81
CA ALA A 39 2.59 -7.17 -5.65
C ALA A 39 2.42 -7.61 -4.18
N GLN A 40 3.49 -7.50 -3.38
CA GLN A 40 3.42 -7.78 -1.95
C GLN A 40 2.53 -6.75 -1.25
N LEU A 41 2.76 -5.46 -1.50
CA LEU A 41 1.93 -4.39 -0.92
C LEU A 41 0.46 -4.53 -1.32
N ALA A 42 0.17 -4.89 -2.58
CA ALA A 42 -1.18 -5.12 -3.06
C ALA A 42 -1.90 -6.21 -2.26
N ALA A 43 -1.22 -7.32 -1.97
CA ALA A 43 -1.77 -8.39 -1.14
C ALA A 43 -2.07 -7.94 0.31
N GLU A 44 -1.16 -7.17 0.93
CA GLU A 44 -1.29 -6.67 2.31
C GLU A 44 -2.50 -5.75 2.51
N ILE A 45 -2.84 -4.96 1.48
CA ILE A 45 -4.01 -4.06 1.50
C ILE A 45 -5.28 -4.69 0.93
N GLY A 46 -5.23 -5.97 0.53
CA GLY A 46 -6.37 -6.73 0.02
C GLY A 46 -6.75 -6.47 -1.44
N LEU A 47 -5.82 -5.97 -2.27
CA LEU A 47 -6.01 -5.86 -3.71
C LEU A 47 -5.73 -7.19 -4.42
N THR A 48 -6.59 -7.53 -5.38
CA THR A 48 -6.40 -8.69 -6.26
C THR A 48 -5.64 -8.32 -7.52
N SER A 49 -5.02 -9.30 -8.20
CA SER A 49 -4.19 -9.07 -9.41
C SER A 49 -4.94 -8.49 -10.62
N GLY A 50 -6.28 -8.56 -10.63
CA GLY A 50 -7.11 -7.94 -11.67
C GLY A 50 -7.52 -6.50 -11.36
N GLU A 51 -7.24 -6.00 -10.15
CA GLU A 51 -7.63 -4.65 -9.71
C GLU A 51 -6.52 -3.61 -9.88
N TYR A 52 -5.32 -4.04 -10.29
CA TYR A 52 -4.19 -3.16 -10.57
C TYR A 52 -3.34 -3.68 -11.74
N GLU A 53 -2.68 -2.74 -12.41
CA GLU A 53 -1.77 -2.97 -13.54
C GLU A 53 -0.35 -2.57 -13.12
N PRO A 54 0.58 -3.51 -12.93
CA PRO A 54 1.96 -3.19 -12.54
C PRO A 54 2.76 -2.57 -13.70
N TYR A 55 3.58 -1.57 -13.38
CA TYR A 55 4.54 -0.96 -14.31
C TYR A 55 5.96 -1.18 -13.79
N GLY A 56 6.48 -2.39 -14.01
CA GLY A 56 7.71 -2.85 -13.37
C GLY A 56 7.46 -3.36 -11.95
N ALA A 57 8.50 -3.48 -11.14
CA ALA A 57 8.43 -4.18 -9.86
C ALA A 57 7.83 -3.36 -8.69
N PHE A 58 7.87 -2.03 -8.76
CA PHE A 58 7.65 -1.15 -7.59
C PHE A 58 6.54 -0.11 -7.77
N LYS A 59 5.82 -0.13 -8.89
CA LYS A 59 4.71 0.80 -9.14
C LYS A 59 3.60 0.10 -9.92
N ALA A 60 2.37 0.56 -9.72
CA ALA A 60 1.19 0.06 -10.40
C ALA A 60 0.15 1.17 -10.56
N LYS A 61 -0.73 1.03 -11.57
CA LYS A 61 -1.97 1.80 -11.70
C LYS A 61 -3.11 0.96 -11.14
N ILE A 62 -4.06 1.59 -10.48
CA ILE A 62 -5.27 0.91 -10.00
C ILE A 62 -6.33 1.02 -11.10
N SER A 63 -6.88 -0.11 -11.53
CA SER A 63 -7.82 -0.17 -12.67
C SER A 63 -9.25 0.16 -12.23
N LYS A 64 -9.57 -0.01 -10.94
CA LYS A 64 -10.90 0.27 -10.39
C LYS A 64 -11.06 1.79 -10.16
N PRO A 65 -12.10 2.45 -10.72
CA PRO A 65 -12.52 3.74 -10.16
C PRO A 65 -12.85 3.46 -8.70
N VAL A 66 -12.27 4.23 -7.77
CA VAL A 66 -12.45 4.07 -6.32
C VAL A 66 -13.91 3.66 -6.07
N PRO A 67 -14.18 2.41 -5.65
CA PRO A 67 -15.55 1.95 -5.50
C PRO A 67 -16.23 3.00 -4.63
N GLN A 68 -17.36 3.55 -5.10
CA GLN A 68 -18.19 4.42 -4.28
C GLN A 68 -18.34 3.68 -2.96
N PHE A 69 -17.64 4.18 -1.94
CA PHE A 69 -17.38 3.43 -0.72
C PHE A 69 -18.70 2.82 -0.30
N ASN A 70 -18.76 1.50 -0.25
CA ASN A 70 -19.97 0.78 0.13
C ASN A 70 -20.55 1.53 1.33
N LYS A 71 -21.85 1.84 1.35
CA LYS A 71 -22.48 2.73 2.36
C LYS A 71 -22.17 2.32 3.82
N ASN A 72 -21.60 1.15 4.02
CA ASN A 72 -21.22 0.53 5.28
C ASN A 72 -19.71 0.58 5.62
N SER A 73 -18.84 1.08 4.73
CA SER A 73 -17.39 1.20 5.00
C SER A 73 -17.07 2.58 5.57
N VAL A 74 -16.39 2.62 6.72
CA VAL A 74 -15.94 3.87 7.35
C VAL A 74 -14.77 4.45 6.55
N ARG A 75 -14.87 5.73 6.17
CA ARG A 75 -13.77 6.45 5.53
C ARG A 75 -12.59 6.55 6.50
N GLY A 76 -11.37 6.32 5.99
CA GLY A 76 -10.14 6.57 6.76
C GLY A 76 -10.04 8.02 7.22
N LYS A 77 -9.23 8.26 8.26
CA LYS A 77 -8.97 9.63 8.75
C LYS A 77 -8.16 10.40 7.70
N TYR A 78 -8.50 11.68 7.53
CA TYR A 78 -7.69 12.65 6.78
C TYR A 78 -6.84 13.42 7.80
N VAL A 79 -5.53 13.29 7.72
CA VAL A 79 -4.53 13.85 8.65
C VAL A 79 -3.48 14.60 7.85
#